data_AF-A0AB37ZVX9-F1
#
_entry.id   AF-A0AB37ZVX9-F1
#
_cell.length_a   1.000
_cell.length_b   1.000
_cell.length_c   1.000
_cell.angle_alpha   90.00
_cell.angle_beta   90.00
_cell.angle_gamma   90.00
#
_symmetry.space_group_name_H-M   'P 1'
#
loop_
_entity.id
_entity.type
_entity.pdbx_description
1 polymer ?
#
loop_
_entity_poly.entity_id
_entity_poly.type
_entity_poly.pdbx_seq_one_letter_code
_entity_poly.pdbx_strand_id
1 'polypeptide(L)'
;MIINEAYFALEDQTFRLVEAICSGETMSSYKETKRILAKNEEANAKIRAFNEAKEAYERVEAYPDFAPDYAEIKQRVYQAKRIMDLDESVYRFRAAERELQVLLDKISERLAHAISPNILVSAGDPFFQSGDSSMPAACQIHISSRG
;
A
#
# COMPACT_ATOMS: atom_id res chain seq x y z
N MET A 1 11.88 -16.50 -29.13
CA MET A 1 12.27 -15.21 -28.51
C MET A 1 13.62 -14.84 -29.08
N ILE A 2 13.73 -13.71 -29.78
CA ILE A 2 15.01 -13.28 -30.36
C ILE A 2 15.72 -12.45 -29.28
N ILE A 3 16.80 -12.98 -28.73
CA ILE A 3 17.65 -12.29 -27.75
C ILE A 3 18.65 -11.45 -28.54
N ASN A 4 18.42 -10.14 -28.59
CA ASN A 4 19.26 -9.18 -29.29
C ASN A 4 20.08 -8.36 -28.28
N GLU A 5 21.19 -7.78 -28.72
CA GLU A 5 22.04 -6.89 -27.92
C GLU A 5 21.25 -5.70 -27.33
N ALA A 6 20.29 -5.15 -28.08
CA ALA A 6 19.39 -4.10 -27.60
C ALA A 6 18.51 -4.51 -26.41
N TYR A 7 18.16 -5.80 -26.30
CA TYR A 7 17.39 -6.31 -25.16
C TYR A 7 18.23 -6.30 -23.88
N PHE A 8 19.48 -6.78 -23.96
CA PHE A 8 20.42 -6.72 -22.84
C PHE A 8 20.72 -5.29 -22.40
N ALA A 9 20.87 -4.36 -23.35
CA ALA A 9 21.09 -2.96 -23.01
C ALA A 9 19.92 -2.34 -22.23
N LEU A 10 18.68 -2.74 -22.53
CA LEU A 10 17.49 -2.31 -21.80
C LEU A 10 17.45 -2.94 -20.40
N GLU A 11 17.76 -4.24 -20.31
CA GLU A 11 17.84 -4.97 -19.06
C GLU A 11 18.86 -4.33 -18.09
N ASP A 12 20.06 -4.01 -18.58
CA ASP A 12 21.10 -3.31 -17.83
C ASP A 12 20.63 -1.94 -17.32
N GLN A 13 19.90 -1.18 -18.14
CA GLN A 13 19.34 0.11 -17.74
C GLN A 13 18.28 -0.05 -16.65
N THR A 14 17.42 -1.06 -16.74
CA THR A 14 16.46 -1.37 -15.66
C THR A 14 17.17 -1.74 -14.37
N PHE A 15 18.22 -2.56 -14.41
CA PHE A 15 18.97 -2.90 -13.19
C PHE A 15 19.61 -1.68 -12.53
N ARG A 16 20.23 -0.79 -13.31
CA ARG A 16 20.79 0.47 -12.80
C ARG A 16 19.73 1.36 -12.16
N LEU A 17 18.54 1.44 -12.76
CA LEU A 17 17.43 2.20 -12.20
C LEU A 17 16.97 1.61 -10.85
N VAL A 18 16.82 0.28 -10.78
CA VAL A 18 16.45 -0.42 -9.54
C VAL A 18 17.50 -0.19 -8.45
N GLU A 19 18.78 -0.29 -8.78
CA GLU A 19 19.88 -0.04 -7.84
C GLU A 19 19.87 1.41 -7.31
N ALA A 20 19.63 2.39 -8.19
CA ALA A 20 19.50 3.80 -7.81
C ALA A 20 18.31 4.03 -6.86
N ILE A 21 17.16 3.40 -7.13
CA ILE A 21 16.00 3.47 -6.22
C ILE A 21 16.34 2.80 -4.88
N CYS A 22 17.03 1.66 -4.91
CA CYS A 22 17.34 0.88 -3.71
C CYS A 22 18.36 1.54 -2.78
N SER A 23 19.28 2.32 -3.35
CA SER A 23 20.31 3.09 -2.64
C SER A 23 19.83 4.48 -2.21
N GLY A 24 18.66 4.92 -2.68
CA GLY A 24 18.08 6.21 -2.33
C GLY A 24 17.65 6.33 -0.86
N GLU A 25 17.57 7.57 -0.39
CA GLU A 25 17.16 7.91 0.98
C GLU A 25 15.74 7.46 1.31
N THR A 26 14.80 7.58 0.35
CA THR A 26 13.40 7.14 0.52
C THR A 26 13.30 5.64 0.82
N MET A 27 14.07 4.82 0.11
CA MET A 27 14.15 3.38 0.36
C MET A 27 14.80 3.07 1.71
N SER A 28 15.84 3.81 2.09
CA SER A 28 16.48 3.67 3.40
C SER A 28 15.49 3.96 4.53
N SER A 29 14.77 5.08 4.45
CA SER A 29 13.74 5.49 5.40
C SER A 29 12.61 4.47 5.52
N TYR A 30 12.12 3.95 4.38
CA TYR A 30 11.13 2.87 4.35
C TYR A 30 11.65 1.60 5.04
N LYS A 31 12.87 1.15 4.73
CA LYS A 31 13.47 -0.04 5.35
C LYS A 31 13.63 0.14 6.86
N GLU A 32 14.02 1.32 7.32
CA GLU A 32 14.24 1.58 8.73
C GLU A 32 12.93 1.64 9.51
N THR A 33 11.95 2.42 9.04
CA THR A 33 10.61 2.48 9.65
C THR A 33 9.93 1.11 9.65
N LYS A 34 10.12 0.29 8.62
CA LYS A 34 9.65 -1.10 8.57
C LYS A 34 10.28 -1.97 9.66
N ARG A 35 11.59 -1.83 9.90
CA ARG A 35 12.30 -2.55 10.97
C ARG A 35 11.84 -2.11 12.35
N ILE A 36 11.66 -0.81 12.55
CA ILE A 36 11.16 -0.25 13.81
C ILE A 36 9.77 -0.78 14.11
N LEU A 37 8.86 -0.75 13.13
CA LEU A 37 7.51 -1.29 13.26
C LEU A 37 7.54 -2.81 13.57
N ALA A 38 8.37 -3.57 12.87
CA ALA A 38 8.49 -5.01 13.09
C ALA A 38 8.96 -5.37 14.51
N LYS A 39 9.79 -4.52 15.13
CA LYS A 39 10.27 -4.70 16.52
C LYS A 39 9.29 -4.20 17.58
N ASN A 40 8.31 -3.37 17.21
CA ASN A 40 7.34 -2.80 18.14
C ASN A 40 6.17 -3.77 18.35
N GLU A 41 6.22 -4.54 19.44
CA GLU A 41 5.19 -5.53 19.79
C GLU A 41 3.81 -4.90 20.01
N GLU A 42 3.74 -3.71 20.62
CA GLU A 42 2.47 -3.02 20.86
C GLU A 42 1.82 -2.57 19.56
N ALA A 43 2.59 -2.02 18.63
CA ALA A 43 2.10 -1.63 17.32
C ALA A 43 1.63 -2.86 16.52
N ASN A 44 2.38 -3.95 16.57
CA ASN A 44 1.99 -5.21 15.94
C ASN A 44 0.71 -5.80 16.53
N ALA A 45 0.50 -5.71 17.85
CA ALA A 45 -0.74 -6.12 18.50
C ALA A 45 -1.95 -5.30 18.01
N LYS A 46 -1.79 -3.97 17.87
CA LYS A 46 -2.83 -3.09 17.31
C LYS A 46 -3.15 -3.44 15.85
N ILE A 47 -2.14 -3.72 15.03
CA ILE A 47 -2.32 -4.14 13.63
C ILE A 47 -3.09 -5.47 13.57
N ARG A 48 -2.73 -6.46 14.39
CA ARG A 48 -3.44 -7.75 14.44
C ARG A 48 -4.90 -7.58 14.83
N ALA A 49 -5.17 -6.81 15.89
CA ALA A 49 -6.54 -6.54 16.33
C ALA A 49 -7.39 -5.84 15.26
N PHE A 50 -6.78 -4.92 14.49
CA PHE A 50 -7.44 -4.31 13.34
C PHE A 50 -7.72 -5.32 12.23
N ASN A 51 -6.75 -6.16 11.87
CA ASN A 51 -6.92 -7.17 10.82
C ASN A 51 -8.01 -8.19 11.19
N GLU A 52 -8.06 -8.66 12.43
CA GLU A 52 -9.10 -9.57 12.91
C GLU A 52 -10.50 -8.92 12.83
N ALA A 53 -10.62 -7.66 13.23
CA ALA A 53 -11.87 -6.91 13.13
C ALA A 53 -12.28 -6.70 11.65
N LYS A 54 -11.31 -6.40 10.79
CA LYS A 54 -11.50 -6.23 9.35
C LYS A 54 -11.99 -7.52 8.69
N GLU A 55 -11.34 -8.65 8.95
CA GLU A 55 -11.77 -9.95 8.45
C GLU A 55 -13.18 -10.31 8.93
N ALA A 56 -13.52 -10.00 10.18
CA ALA A 56 -14.87 -10.20 10.70
C ALA A 56 -15.91 -9.37 9.94
N TYR A 57 -15.57 -8.14 9.57
CA TYR A 57 -16.41 -7.27 8.77
C TYR A 57 -16.54 -7.71 7.32
N GLU A 58 -15.44 -8.09 6.65
CA GLU A 58 -15.44 -8.54 5.24
C GLU A 58 -16.35 -9.76 5.04
N ARG A 59 -16.48 -10.63 6.05
CA ARG A 59 -17.42 -11.77 6.02
C ARG A 59 -18.90 -11.37 5.99
N VAL A 60 -19.25 -10.23 6.58
CA VAL A 60 -20.64 -9.76 6.71
C VAL A 60 -20.97 -8.60 5.77
N GLU A 61 -19.94 -7.94 5.20
CA GLU A 61 -20.08 -6.79 4.30
C GLU A 61 -20.90 -7.10 3.05
N ALA A 62 -20.80 -8.33 2.53
CA ALA A 62 -21.56 -8.76 1.35
C ALA A 62 -23.09 -8.81 1.61
N TYR A 63 -23.50 -8.98 2.86
CA TYR A 63 -24.91 -9.15 3.25
C TYR A 63 -25.24 -8.40 4.55
N PRO A 64 -25.18 -7.05 4.54
CA PRO A 64 -25.32 -6.25 5.75
C PRO A 64 -26.69 -6.40 6.43
N ASP A 65 -27.74 -6.60 5.63
CA ASP A 65 -29.13 -6.74 6.13
C ASP A 65 -29.39 -8.08 6.83
N PHE A 66 -28.53 -9.08 6.63
CA PHE A 66 -28.70 -10.43 7.17
C PHE A 66 -27.81 -10.71 8.38
N ALA A 67 -26.90 -9.79 8.72
CA ALA A 67 -26.01 -9.93 9.85
C ALA A 67 -26.60 -9.21 11.09
N PRO A 68 -27.01 -9.93 12.15
CA PRO A 68 -27.64 -9.33 13.32
C PRO A 68 -26.73 -8.33 14.05
N ASP A 69 -25.41 -8.52 13.98
CA ASP A 69 -24.41 -7.71 14.68
C ASP A 69 -23.63 -6.78 13.74
N TYR A 70 -24.14 -6.49 12.54
CA TYR A 70 -23.42 -5.71 11.51
C TYR A 70 -22.93 -4.35 12.02
N ALA A 71 -23.79 -3.62 12.74
CA ALA A 71 -23.44 -2.30 13.28
C ALA A 71 -22.31 -2.37 14.32
N GLU A 72 -22.32 -3.40 15.18
CA GLU A 72 -21.29 -3.62 16.19
C GLU A 72 -19.95 -4.00 15.57
N ILE A 73 -19.97 -4.91 14.58
CA ILE A 73 -18.78 -5.31 13.83
C ILE A 73 -18.16 -4.10 13.12
N LYS A 74 -18.99 -3.27 12.47
CA LYS A 74 -18.57 -2.03 11.82
C LYS A 74 -17.94 -1.05 12.82
N GLN A 75 -18.56 -0.85 13.98
CA GLN A 75 -18.03 0.02 15.03
C GLN A 75 -16.69 -0.48 15.57
N ARG A 76 -16.54 -1.80 15.75
CA ARG A 76 -15.29 -2.43 16.20
C ARG A 76 -14.15 -2.21 15.20
N VAL A 77 -14.41 -2.31 13.90
CA VAL A 77 -13.42 -1.99 12.86
C VAL A 77 -12.95 -0.53 12.98
N TYR A 78 -13.87 0.43 13.09
CA TYR A 78 -13.50 1.83 13.20
C TYR A 78 -12.70 2.15 14.47
N GLN A 79 -13.06 1.54 15.61
CA GLN A 79 -12.32 1.70 16.85
C GLN A 79 -10.92 1.12 16.76
N ALA A 80 -10.78 -0.13 16.30
CA ALA A 80 -9.49 -0.79 16.13
C ALA A 80 -8.60 -0.01 15.16
N LYS A 81 -9.18 0.49 14.07
CA LYS A 81 -8.51 1.36 13.11
C LYS A 81 -8.00 2.64 13.75
N ARG A 82 -8.83 3.34 14.52
CA ARG A 82 -8.43 4.58 15.19
C ARG A 82 -7.28 4.36 16.17
N ILE A 83 -7.32 3.26 16.93
CA ILE A 83 -6.26 2.90 17.88
C ILE A 83 -4.93 2.65 17.14
N MET A 84 -4.98 1.93 16.02
CA MET A 84 -3.80 1.67 15.19
C MET A 84 -3.30 2.94 14.49
N ASP A 85 -4.18 3.77 13.94
CA ASP A 85 -3.83 5.01 13.22
C ASP A 85 -3.20 6.07 14.15
N LEU A 86 -3.46 5.99 15.47
CA LEU A 86 -2.85 6.85 16.49
C LEU A 86 -1.45 6.39 16.92
N ASP A 87 -1.03 5.18 16.54
CA ASP A 87 0.30 4.68 16.88
C ASP A 87 1.38 5.36 16.04
N GLU A 88 2.38 5.92 16.70
CA GLU A 88 3.45 6.67 16.02
C GLU A 88 4.30 5.79 15.11
N SER A 89 4.54 4.52 15.47
CA SER A 89 5.36 3.61 14.66
C SER A 89 4.63 3.25 13.36
N VAL A 90 3.31 3.03 13.45
CA VAL A 90 2.45 2.79 12.29
C VAL A 90 2.38 4.03 11.40
N TYR A 91 2.20 5.21 11.99
CA TYR A 91 2.16 6.48 11.26
C TYR A 91 3.46 6.72 10.47
N ARG A 92 4.62 6.61 11.13
CA ARG A 92 5.93 6.83 10.52
C ARG A 92 6.19 5.85 9.37
N PHE A 93 5.84 4.58 9.55
CA PHE A 93 5.94 3.58 8.48
C PHE A 93 5.07 3.93 7.28
N ARG A 94 3.80 4.31 7.49
CA ARG A 94 2.89 4.70 6.41
C ARG A 94 3.34 5.95 5.67
N ALA A 95 3.92 6.92 6.38
CA ALA A 95 4.48 8.12 5.76
C ALA A 95 5.64 7.75 4.81
N ALA A 96 6.60 6.95 5.29
CA ALA A 96 7.72 6.49 4.47
C ALA A 96 7.28 5.61 3.28
N GLU A 97 6.26 4.77 3.46
CA GLU A 97 5.67 3.98 2.38
C GLU A 97 5.02 4.88 1.32
N ARG A 98 4.27 5.89 1.73
CA ARG A 98 3.64 6.85 0.81
C ARG A 98 4.68 7.64 0.03
N GLU A 99 5.75 8.08 0.68
CA GLU A 99 6.85 8.79 0.02
C GLU A 99 7.53 7.92 -1.05
N LEU A 100 7.79 6.65 -0.73
CA LEU A 100 8.33 5.70 -1.69
C LEU A 100 7.36 5.46 -2.86
N GLN A 101 6.06 5.30 -2.58
CA GLN A 101 5.05 5.11 -3.63
C GLN A 101 5.00 6.32 -4.57
N VAL A 102 4.96 7.54 -4.05
CA VAL A 102 4.98 8.77 -4.86
C VAL A 102 6.24 8.87 -5.72
N LEU A 103 7.39 8.42 -5.22
CA LEU A 103 8.62 8.35 -6.01
C LEU A 103 8.47 7.36 -7.18
N LEU A 104 7.96 6.16 -6.93
CA LEU A 104 7.76 5.13 -7.96
C LEU A 104 6.73 5.55 -9.01
N ASP A 105 5.67 6.23 -8.58
CA ASP A 105 4.64 6.78 -9.45
C ASP A 105 5.23 7.81 -10.42
N LYS A 106 6.05 8.75 -9.92
CA LYS A 106 6.75 9.73 -10.77
C LYS A 106 7.71 9.07 -11.75
N ILE A 107 8.40 8.01 -11.35
CA ILE A 107 9.30 7.26 -12.25
C ILE A 107 8.46 6.59 -13.35
N SER A 108 7.36 5.95 -12.98
CA SER A 108 6.45 5.26 -13.91
C SER A 108 5.84 6.23 -14.93
N GLU A 109 5.40 7.40 -14.47
CA GLU A 109 4.88 8.48 -15.32
C GLU A 109 5.94 8.97 -16.32
N ARG A 110 7.17 9.23 -15.86
CA ARG A 110 8.27 9.67 -16.73
C ARG A 110 8.64 8.60 -17.77
N LEU A 111 8.64 7.33 -17.40
CA LEU A 111 8.90 6.23 -18.32
C LEU A 111 7.80 6.10 -19.38
N ALA A 112 6.53 6.19 -18.98
CA ALA A 112 5.41 6.14 -19.89
C ALA A 112 5.46 7.30 -20.90
N HIS A 113 5.66 8.53 -20.44
CA HIS A 113 5.78 9.70 -21.30
C HIS A 113 6.98 9.67 -22.24
N ALA A 114 8.10 9.04 -21.83
CA ALA A 114 9.26 8.87 -22.70
C ALA A 114 8.97 7.93 -23.89
N ILE A 115 8.03 6.98 -23.74
CA ILE A 115 7.58 6.09 -24.81
C ILE A 115 6.50 6.76 -25.66
N SER A 116 5.49 7.34 -25.01
CA SER A 116 4.44 8.10 -25.68
C SER A 116 3.70 9.02 -24.70
N PRO A 117 3.43 10.28 -25.08
CA PRO A 117 2.70 11.22 -24.24
C PRO A 117 1.23 10.80 -23.99
N ASN A 118 0.69 9.87 -24.78
CA ASN A 118 -0.70 9.42 -24.68
C ASN A 118 -0.90 8.21 -23.75
N ILE A 119 0.17 7.65 -23.17
CA ILE A 119 0.05 6.53 -22.24
C ILE A 119 -0.39 7.07 -20.88
N LEU A 120 -1.58 6.67 -20.44
CA LEU A 120 -2.11 7.02 -19.12
C LEU A 120 -1.57 6.04 -18.08
N VAL A 121 -0.94 6.57 -17.03
CA VAL A 121 -0.48 5.79 -15.88
C VAL A 121 -1.47 5.98 -14.74
N SER A 122 -2.15 4.91 -14.33
CA SER A 122 -3.06 4.90 -13.16
C SER A 122 -2.25 4.89 -11.85
N ALA A 123 -1.40 5.89 -11.65
CA ALA A 123 -0.55 6.06 -10.48
C ALA A 123 -1.40 6.40 -9.24
N GLY A 124 -2.00 5.38 -8.61
CA GLY A 124 -2.72 5.53 -7.33
C GLY A 124 -3.91 6.49 -7.36
N ASP A 125 -4.40 6.84 -8.56
CA ASP A 125 -5.45 7.84 -8.74
C ASP A 125 -6.74 7.36 -8.03
N PRO A 126 -7.29 8.13 -7.06
CA PRO A 126 -8.47 7.73 -6.29
C PRO A 126 -9.68 7.39 -7.16
N PHE A 127 -9.69 7.88 -8.40
CA PHE A 127 -10.76 7.63 -9.37
C PHE A 127 -10.77 6.20 -9.94
N PHE A 128 -9.59 5.57 -10.10
CA PHE A 128 -9.46 4.23 -10.67
C PHE A 128 -9.56 3.09 -9.63
N GLN A 129 -9.59 3.42 -8.34
CA GLN A 129 -9.84 2.44 -7.26
C GLN A 129 -11.33 2.11 -7.07
N SER A 130 -12.16 2.40 -8.08
CA SER A 130 -13.57 2.04 -8.12
C SER A 130 -13.73 0.57 -8.55
N GLY A 131 -13.18 -0.34 -7.75
CA GLY A 131 -13.59 -1.73 -7.71
C GLY A 131 -14.39 -1.93 -6.41
N ASP A 132 -15.69 -2.14 -6.56
CA ASP A 132 -16.71 -2.34 -5.52
C ASP A 132 -16.19 -2.87 -4.17
N SER A 133 -15.80 -1.96 -3.29
CA SER A 133 -15.65 -2.24 -1.86
C SER A 133 -16.50 -1.22 -1.11
N SER A 134 -17.49 -1.69 -0.35
CA SER A 134 -18.45 -0.89 0.43
C SER A 134 -17.79 -0.25 1.67
N MET A 135 -16.47 -0.09 1.62
CA MET A 135 -15.66 0.55 2.63
C MET A 135 -15.31 1.96 2.17
N PRO A 136 -15.54 3.00 3.00
CA PRO A 136 -15.03 4.32 2.70
C PRO A 136 -13.51 4.24 2.51
N ALA A 137 -12.96 4.97 1.52
CA ALA A 137 -11.52 4.99 1.19
C ALA A 137 -10.60 5.18 2.42
N ALA A 138 -11.12 5.78 3.49
CA ALA A 138 -10.48 5.88 4.78
C ALA A 138 -10.07 4.52 5.39
N CYS A 139 -10.75 3.41 5.10
CA CYS A 139 -10.50 2.05 5.62
C CYS A 139 -9.64 1.16 4.71
N GLN A 140 -9.30 1.61 3.49
CA GLN A 140 -8.38 0.89 2.61
C GLN A 140 -6.97 1.06 3.15
N ILE A 141 -6.58 0.12 4.00
CA ILE A 141 -5.23 0.04 4.52
C ILE A 141 -4.47 -0.92 3.62
N HIS A 142 -3.54 -0.37 2.83
CA HIS A 142 -2.65 -1.11 1.91
C HIS A 142 -1.63 -2.04 2.62
N ILE A 143 -1.88 -2.43 3.88
CA ILE A 143 -0.96 -3.30 4.63
C ILE A 143 -1.09 -4.77 4.22
N SER A 144 -2.21 -5.21 3.61
CA SER A 144 -2.47 -6.64 3.37
C SER A 144 -2.40 -7.13 1.91
N SER A 145 -2.04 -6.29 0.92
CA SER A 145 -2.07 -6.72 -0.50
C SER A 145 -0.69 -7.13 -1.06
N ARG A 146 0.39 -7.03 -0.30
CA ARG A 146 1.75 -7.36 -0.76
C ARG A 146 2.50 -8.16 0.30
N GLY A 147 1.96 -9.32 0.64
CA GLY A 147 2.69 -10.44 1.24
C GLY A 147 3.18 -11.38 0.15
#